data_AF-E4ZV22-F1
#
_entry.id   AF-E4ZV22-F1
#
_cell.length_a   1.000
_cell.length_b   1.000
_cell.length_c   1.000
_cell.angle_alpha   90.00
_cell.angle_beta   90.00
_cell.angle_gamma   90.00
#
_symmetry.space_group_name_H-M   'P 1'
#
loop_
_entity.id
_entity.type
_entity.pdbx_description
1 polymer ?
#
loop_
_entity_poly.entity_id
_entity_poly.type
_entity_poly.pdbx_seq_one_letter_code
_entity_poly.pdbx_strand_id
1 'polypeptide(L)'
;MEISQLAVPSVYFLIFFLGYPSQWLLMHLEPQPLTRNELLVSNVLLVLIWITYTRAVFVDPGRIPRDWAQRLGELGVTGEGMEEEEKGEGEGNSFAAVKSRKWCRKCDAAKPPRAHHCKECKR
;
A
#
# COMPACT_ATOMS: atom_id res chain seq x y z
N MET A 1 -9.29 -18.24 -14.55
CA MET A 1 -8.26 -17.24 -14.22
C MET A 1 -8.96 -15.89 -14.27
N GLU A 2 -8.95 -15.16 -13.16
CA GLU A 2 -9.48 -13.79 -13.15
C GLU A 2 -8.49 -12.90 -13.92
N ILE A 3 -8.99 -12.00 -14.77
CA ILE A 3 -8.14 -11.09 -15.59
C ILE A 3 -7.22 -10.24 -14.70
N SER A 4 -7.65 -9.94 -13.46
CA SER A 4 -6.86 -9.21 -12.46
C SER A 4 -5.53 -9.89 -12.11
N GLN A 5 -5.43 -11.21 -12.24
CA GLN A 5 -4.19 -11.95 -11.93
C GLN A 5 -3.07 -11.69 -12.95
N LEU A 6 -3.40 -11.21 -14.15
CA LEU A 6 -2.40 -10.85 -15.16
C LEU A 6 -1.80 -9.45 -14.93
N ALA A 7 -2.40 -8.61 -14.09
CA ALA A 7 -1.94 -7.23 -13.91
C ALA A 7 -0.46 -7.17 -13.48
N VAL A 8 -0.08 -8.00 -12.50
CA VAL A 8 1.30 -8.05 -11.98
C VAL A 8 2.33 -8.46 -13.04
N PRO A 9 2.20 -9.62 -13.71
CA PRO A 9 3.15 -10.02 -14.76
C PRO A 9 3.13 -9.05 -15.95
N SER A 10 1.98 -8.48 -16.32
CA SER A 10 1.91 -7.48 -17.40
C SER A 10 2.70 -6.20 -17.08
N VAL A 11 2.67 -5.71 -15.84
CA VAL A 11 3.48 -4.54 -15.45
C VAL A 11 4.96 -4.88 -15.39
N TYR A 12 5.34 -6.08 -14.95
CA TYR A 12 6.74 -6.52 -15.03
C TYR A 12 7.25 -6.57 -16.47
N PHE A 13 6.42 -7.10 -17.38
CA PHE A 13 6.72 -7.04 -18.81
C PHE A 13 6.83 -5.60 -19.31
N LEU A 14 5.94 -4.70 -18.87
CA LEU A 14 5.99 -3.29 -19.23
C LEU A 14 7.28 -2.61 -18.74
N ILE A 15 7.69 -2.84 -17.50
CA ILE A 15 8.95 -2.29 -16.94
C ILE A 15 10.14 -2.80 -17.75
N PHE A 16 10.16 -4.10 -18.06
CA PHE A 16 11.21 -4.69 -18.91
C PHE A 16 11.22 -4.05 -20.31
N PHE A 17 10.05 -3.97 -20.96
CA PHE A 17 9.90 -3.47 -22.32
C PHE A 17 10.21 -1.98 -22.46
N LEU A 18 9.83 -1.16 -21.48
CA LEU A 18 10.14 0.26 -21.48
C LEU A 18 11.56 0.55 -20.99
N GLY A 19 12.14 -0.30 -20.14
CA GLY A 19 13.49 -0.13 -19.61
C GLY A 19 14.57 -0.52 -20.61
N TYR A 20 14.65 -1.80 -20.99
CA TYR A 20 15.81 -2.33 -21.68
C TYR A 20 15.81 -2.07 -23.20
N PRO A 21 14.72 -2.30 -23.95
CA PRO A 21 14.65 -1.92 -25.35
C PRO A 21 14.88 -0.43 -25.62
N SER A 22 14.35 0.46 -24.76
CA SER A 22 14.56 1.91 -24.93
C SER A 22 16.02 2.30 -24.69
N GLN A 23 16.66 1.74 -23.64
CA GLN A 23 18.09 1.91 -23.39
C GLN A 23 18.93 1.38 -24.56
N TRP A 24 18.61 0.20 -25.07
CA TRP A 24 19.29 -0.39 -26.21
C TRP A 24 19.16 0.51 -27.44
N LEU A 25 17.96 1.01 -27.74
CA LEU A 25 17.72 1.92 -28.85
C LEU A 25 18.53 3.22 -28.71
N LEU A 26 18.55 3.83 -27.53
CA LEU A 26 19.29 5.06 -27.26
C LEU A 26 20.81 4.88 -27.34
N MET A 27 21.34 3.67 -27.17
CA MET A 27 22.75 3.38 -27.42
C MET A 27 23.11 3.30 -28.92
N HIS A 28 22.13 3.14 -29.80
CA HIS A 28 22.34 2.99 -31.25
C HIS A 28 21.85 4.20 -32.06
N LEU A 29 21.33 5.25 -31.41
CA LEU A 29 20.87 6.47 -32.05
C LEU A 29 22.02 7.47 -32.24
N GLU A 30 22.18 8.00 -33.47
CA GLU A 30 23.06 9.14 -33.77
C GLU A 30 22.36 10.48 -33.42
N PRO A 31 23.10 11.57 -33.09
CA PRO A 31 24.55 11.75 -33.18
C PRO A 31 25.35 11.39 -31.90
N GLN A 32 24.71 11.03 -30.79
CA GLN A 32 25.44 10.67 -29.56
C GLN A 32 24.72 9.56 -28.76
N PRO A 33 25.39 8.41 -28.53
CA PRO A 33 24.86 7.38 -27.67
C PRO A 33 24.92 7.81 -26.20
N LEU A 34 24.12 7.15 -25.37
CA LEU A 34 24.06 7.38 -23.93
C LEU A 34 25.45 7.30 -23.28
N THR A 35 25.83 8.31 -22.48
CA THR A 35 27.11 8.30 -21.78
C THR A 35 27.14 7.24 -20.67
N ARG A 36 28.33 6.84 -20.21
CA ARG A 36 28.47 5.85 -19.12
C ARG A 36 27.75 6.27 -17.84
N ASN A 37 27.77 7.57 -17.52
CA ASN A 37 27.11 8.10 -16.33
C ASN A 37 25.59 8.04 -16.45
N GLU A 38 25.05 8.44 -17.60
CA GLU A 38 23.61 8.37 -17.88
C GLU A 38 23.12 6.92 -17.91
N LEU A 39 23.90 6.01 -18.47
CA LEU A 39 23.59 4.58 -18.45
C LEU A 39 23.59 4.03 -17.02
N LEU A 40 24.56 4.42 -16.19
CA LEU A 40 24.61 4.02 -14.79
C LEU A 40 23.40 4.57 -14.02
N VAL A 41 23.09 5.86 -14.17
CA VAL A 41 21.92 6.49 -13.54
C VAL A 41 20.63 5.79 -13.99
N SER A 42 20.48 5.53 -15.29
CA SER A 42 19.30 4.86 -15.85
C SER A 42 19.14 3.44 -15.28
N ASN A 43 20.22 2.67 -15.17
CA ASN A 43 20.17 1.34 -14.56
C ASN A 43 19.87 1.37 -13.06
N VAL A 44 20.42 2.33 -12.32
CA VAL A 44 20.10 2.51 -10.89
C VAL A 44 18.61 2.82 -10.73
N LEU A 45 18.08 3.75 -11.52
CA LEU A 45 16.65 4.08 -11.50
C LEU A 45 15.78 2.86 -11.88
N LEU A 46 16.20 2.09 -12.89
CA LEU A 46 15.47 0.88 -13.29
C LEU A 46 15.44 -0.16 -12.15
N VAL A 47 16.57 -0.40 -11.48
CA VAL A 47 16.64 -1.28 -10.29
C VAL A 47 15.72 -0.75 -9.17
N LEU A 48 15.68 0.55 -8.92
CA LEU A 48 14.78 1.14 -7.93
C LEU A 48 13.31 0.95 -8.30
N ILE A 49 12.94 1.05 -9.58
CA ILE A 49 11.59 0.74 -10.07
C ILE A 49 11.24 -0.71 -9.80
N TRP A 50 12.13 -1.66 -10.13
CA TRP A 50 11.93 -3.08 -9.81
C TRP A 50 11.72 -3.29 -8.31
N ILE A 51 12.57 -2.72 -7.47
CA ILE A 51 12.46 -2.86 -6.02
C ILE A 51 11.15 -2.27 -5.49
N THR A 52 10.83 -1.04 -5.85
CA THR A 52 9.63 -0.34 -5.34
C THR A 52 8.35 -1.01 -5.79
N TYR A 53 8.26 -1.42 -7.06
CA TYR A 53 7.10 -2.15 -7.56
C TYR A 53 6.94 -3.53 -6.91
N THR A 54 8.04 -4.28 -6.80
CA THR A 54 8.03 -5.60 -6.12
C THR A 54 7.54 -5.48 -4.69
N ARG A 55 8.01 -4.47 -3.95
CA ARG A 55 7.56 -4.21 -2.58
C ARG A 55 6.09 -3.78 -2.54
N ALA A 56 5.63 -2.94 -3.46
CA ALA A 56 4.24 -2.50 -3.49
C ALA A 56 3.26 -3.68 -3.70
N VAL A 57 3.64 -4.67 -4.51
CA VAL A 57 2.76 -5.80 -4.84
C VAL A 57 2.82 -6.92 -3.80
N PHE A 58 4.00 -7.20 -3.23
CA PHE A 58 4.20 -8.39 -2.39
C PHE A 58 4.28 -8.10 -0.89
N VAL A 59 4.36 -6.83 -0.47
CA VAL A 59 4.26 -6.49 0.95
C VAL A 59 2.82 -6.71 1.41
N ASP A 60 2.68 -7.45 2.51
CA ASP A 60 1.39 -7.71 3.12
C ASP A 60 0.73 -6.37 3.55
N PRO A 61 -0.53 -6.07 3.17
CA PRO A 61 -1.25 -4.84 3.55
C PRO A 61 -1.51 -4.71 5.07
N GLY A 62 -1.02 -5.63 5.88
CA GLY A 62 -1.13 -5.61 7.33
C GLY A 62 -2.33 -6.40 7.85
N ARG A 63 -2.38 -6.54 9.17
CA ARG A 63 -3.45 -7.20 9.91
C ARG A 63 -3.71 -6.44 11.21
N ILE A 64 -4.92 -6.58 11.73
CA ILE A 64 -5.27 -6.06 13.05
C ILE A 64 -4.45 -6.80 14.11
N PRO A 65 -3.84 -6.11 15.10
CA PRO A 65 -3.15 -6.75 16.22
C PRO A 65 -4.07 -7.70 16.99
N ARG A 66 -3.56 -8.85 17.44
CA ARG A 66 -4.38 -9.88 18.10
C ARG A 66 -4.97 -9.42 19.43
N ASP A 67 -4.28 -8.52 20.12
CA ASP A 67 -4.66 -7.93 21.40
C ASP A 67 -5.55 -6.68 21.24
N TRP A 68 -5.95 -6.34 20.01
CA TRP A 68 -6.78 -5.16 19.74
C TRP A 68 -8.10 -5.18 20.50
N ALA A 69 -8.80 -6.31 20.49
CA ALA A 69 -10.07 -6.46 21.21
C ALA A 69 -9.89 -6.31 22.73
N GLN A 70 -8.80 -6.86 23.28
CA GLN A 70 -8.47 -6.73 24.70
C GLN A 70 -8.20 -5.26 25.07
N ARG A 71 -7.38 -4.56 24.27
CA ARG A 71 -7.08 -3.14 24.50
C ARG A 71 -8.34 -2.27 24.47
N LEU A 72 -9.31 -2.59 23.62
CA LEU A 72 -10.60 -1.90 23.60
C LEU A 72 -11.43 -2.17 24.86
N GLY A 73 -11.43 -3.41 25.35
CA GLY A 73 -12.09 -3.79 26.61
C GLY A 73 -11.49 -3.08 27.82
N GLU A 74 -10.16 -2.99 27.91
CA GLU A 74 -9.44 -2.24 28.97
C GLU A 74 -9.77 -0.74 28.94
N LEU A 75 -10.05 -0.20 27.75
CA LEU A 75 -10.43 1.20 27.55
C LEU A 75 -11.94 1.46 27.70
N GLY A 76 -12.74 0.43 28.02
CA GLY A 76 -14.19 0.56 28.22
C GLY A 76 -14.97 0.92 26.96
N VAL A 77 -14.45 0.59 25.77
CA VAL A 77 -15.10 0.89 24.48
C VAL A 77 -16.02 -0.26 24.11
N THR A 78 -17.29 -0.16 24.49
CA THR A 78 -18.33 -1.12 24.09
C THR A 78 -18.78 -0.84 22.65
N GLY A 79 -18.85 -1.89 21.83
CA GLY A 79 -19.16 -1.84 20.40
C GLY A 79 -20.62 -1.56 20.06
N GLU A 80 -21.34 -0.85 20.92
CA GLU A 80 -22.75 -0.52 20.74
C GLU A 80 -22.89 1.00 20.57
N GLY A 81 -22.95 1.46 19.32
CA GLY A 81 -23.01 2.89 19.01
C GLY A 81 -23.04 3.13 17.51
N MET A 82 -24.24 2.99 16.95
CA MET A 82 -24.63 3.28 15.59
C MET A 82 -24.39 4.76 15.25
N GLU A 83 -23.77 4.99 14.09
CA GLU A 83 -23.87 6.16 13.20
C GLU A 83 -24.06 7.57 13.83
N GLU A 84 -23.06 8.45 13.65
CA GLU A 84 -23.16 9.69 12.86
C GLU A 84 -21.91 10.58 13.05
N GLU A 85 -21.62 11.34 11.99
CA GLU A 85 -20.50 12.26 11.87
C GLU A 85 -20.62 13.41 12.88
N GLU A 86 -19.58 13.67 13.67
CA GLU A 86 -19.31 15.02 14.15
C GLU A 86 -17.81 15.31 14.09
N LYS A 87 -17.46 16.36 13.33
CA LYS A 87 -16.17 17.03 13.37
C LYS A 87 -15.97 17.63 14.77
N GLY A 88 -15.04 17.08 15.52
CA GLY A 88 -14.51 17.71 16.73
C GLY A 88 -13.05 18.06 16.51
N GLU A 89 -12.78 19.34 16.28
CA GLU A 89 -11.44 19.94 16.40
C GLU A 89 -11.04 19.92 17.89
N GLY A 90 -9.83 19.45 18.19
CA GLY A 90 -9.33 19.38 19.56
C GLY A 90 -7.88 18.94 19.60
N GLU A 91 -7.03 19.90 19.93
CA GLU A 91 -5.57 19.81 20.05
C GLU A 91 -5.10 18.83 21.15
N GLY A 92 -3.89 18.30 20.95
CA GLY A 92 -2.95 18.15 22.05
C GLY A 92 -3.02 16.88 22.91
N ASN A 93 -2.04 16.02 22.69
CA ASN A 93 -1.39 15.14 23.66
C ASN A 93 -1.95 13.70 23.86
N SER A 94 -1.13 12.75 23.40
CA SER A 94 -0.91 11.37 23.85
C SER A 94 -2.09 10.58 24.46
N PHE A 95 -2.47 9.49 23.78
CA PHE A 95 -3.43 8.46 24.26
C PHE A 95 -4.91 8.87 24.33
N ALA A 96 -5.31 9.98 23.71
CA ALA A 96 -6.71 10.38 23.60
C ALA A 96 -7.53 9.32 22.83
N ALA A 97 -8.26 8.52 23.61
CA ALA A 97 -9.52 7.89 23.28
C ALA A 97 -9.54 7.15 21.93
N VAL A 98 -9.18 5.88 21.97
CA VAL A 98 -9.56 4.90 20.94
C VAL A 98 -11.09 4.74 20.94
N LYS A 99 -11.83 5.76 20.53
CA LYS A 99 -13.20 5.59 20.06
C LYS A 99 -13.10 4.94 18.69
N SER A 100 -12.81 3.64 18.66
CA SER A 100 -13.11 2.81 17.51
C SER A 100 -14.63 2.76 17.36
N ARG A 101 -15.23 3.87 16.88
CA ARG A 101 -16.68 3.95 16.60
C ARG A 101 -17.04 3.11 15.38
N LYS A 102 -16.07 2.52 14.70
CA LYS A 102 -16.24 1.90 13.40
C LYS A 102 -16.18 0.38 13.54
N TRP A 103 -17.33 -0.27 13.43
CA TRP A 103 -17.44 -1.72 13.40
C TRP A 103 -17.23 -2.28 11.98
N CYS A 104 -16.65 -3.47 11.87
CA CYS A 104 -16.63 -4.26 10.64
C CYS A 104 -17.60 -5.43 10.73
N ARG A 105 -18.76 -5.34 10.06
CA ARG A 105 -19.74 -6.46 10.03
C ARG A 105 -19.18 -7.75 9.41
N LYS A 106 -18.22 -7.64 8.48
CA LYS A 106 -17.63 -8.81 7.79
C LYS A 106 -16.59 -9.55 8.61
N CYS A 107 -15.86 -8.82 9.47
CA CYS A 107 -14.83 -9.39 10.34
C CYS A 107 -15.34 -9.58 11.77
N ASP A 108 -16.56 -9.12 12.07
CA ASP A 108 -17.17 -9.05 13.39
C ASP A 108 -16.23 -8.49 14.48
N ALA A 109 -15.58 -7.38 14.13
CA ALA A 109 -14.56 -6.76 14.97
C ALA A 109 -14.58 -5.23 14.87
N ALA A 110 -14.21 -4.58 15.96
CA ALA A 110 -13.99 -3.14 16.02
C ALA A 110 -12.74 -2.75 15.20
N LYS A 111 -12.84 -1.74 14.34
CA LYS A 111 -11.77 -1.32 13.43
C LYS A 111 -10.77 -0.37 14.13
N PRO A 112 -9.46 -0.63 14.08
CA PRO A 112 -8.45 0.36 14.48
C PRO A 112 -8.63 1.71 13.77
N PRO A 113 -8.13 2.81 14.37
CA PRO A 113 -8.14 4.10 13.70
C PRO A 113 -7.44 4.00 12.33
N ARG A 114 -8.06 4.59 11.30
CA ARG A 114 -7.63 4.53 9.88
C ARG A 114 -7.65 3.14 9.22
N ALA A 115 -8.12 2.08 9.88
CA ALA A 115 -8.23 0.75 9.28
C ALA A 115 -9.57 0.58 8.55
N HIS A 116 -9.52 -0.05 7.37
CA HIS A 116 -10.68 -0.35 6.54
C HIS A 116 -10.64 -1.81 6.10
N HIS A 117 -11.81 -2.43 5.97
CA HIS A 117 -11.92 -3.78 5.44
C HIS A 117 -11.80 -3.77 3.92
N CYS A 118 -10.83 -4.50 3.39
CA CYS A 118 -10.67 -4.72 1.97
C CYS A 118 -11.45 -5.97 1.54
N LYS A 119 -12.39 -5.82 0.59
CA LYS A 119 -13.15 -6.95 0.04
C LYS A 119 -12.24 -7.95 -0.69
N GLU A 120 -11.19 -7.46 -1.35
CA GLU A 120 -10.26 -8.27 -2.13
C GLU A 120 -9.32 -9.08 -1.23
N CYS A 121 -8.69 -8.40 -0.27
CA CYS A 121 -7.80 -9.05 0.70
C CYS A 121 -8.56 -9.82 1.80
N LYS A 122 -9.87 -9.58 1.94
CA LYS A 122 -10.77 -10.18 2.95
C LYS A 122 -10.30 -9.95 4.40
N ARG A 123 -9.76 -8.76 4.66
CA ARG A 123 -9.27 -8.32 5.97
C ARG A 123 -9.40 -6.82 6.09
#